data_AF-A0A517NXJ9-F1
#
_entry.id   AF-A0A517NXJ9-F1
#
_cell.length_a   1.000
_cell.length_b   1.000
_cell.length_c   1.000
_cell.angle_alpha   90.00
_cell.angle_beta   90.00
_cell.angle_gamma   90.00
#
_symmetry.space_group_name_H-M   'P 1'
#
loop_
_entity.id
_entity.type
_entity.pdbx_description
1 polymer ?
#
loop_
_entity_poly.entity_id
_entity_poly.type
_entity_poly.pdbx_seq_one_letter_code
_entity_poly.pdbx_strand_id
1 'polypeptide(L)'
;MPNHYHLVLRPLADGEMSRFMAWVGGTHTMRYHAHYHTGGMGHVYQQRYKSFPIQDDEHFLTVCRYVERNALRAGLVKHAEDWLWCSLWRWLQARPPQLSLLSSWPISRQSNWKAKVNQALGDKELEAVRRSAQ
;
A
#
# COMPACT_ATOMS: atom_id res chain seq x y z
N MET A 1 2.87 2.12 8.42
CA MET A 1 3.66 1.16 9.23
C MET A 1 4.18 1.82 10.52
N PRO A 2 4.34 1.09 11.65
CA PRO A 2 4.00 -0.33 11.87
C PRO A 2 2.53 -0.56 12.25
N ASN A 3 1.75 0.49 12.51
CA ASN A 3 0.36 0.41 12.99
C ASN A 3 -0.72 0.61 11.90
N HIS A 4 -0.32 0.72 10.63
CA HIS A 4 -1.21 0.92 9.49
C HIS A 4 -0.54 0.45 8.19
N TYR A 5 -1.36 0.22 7.16
CA TYR A 5 -0.92 -0.14 5.81
C TYR A 5 -1.46 0.86 4.78
N HIS A 6 -0.82 0.91 3.60
CA HIS A 6 -1.27 1.67 2.44
C HIS A 6 -1.47 0.72 1.26
N LEU A 7 -2.59 0.85 0.55
CA LEU A 7 -2.91 0.05 -0.63
C LEU A 7 -3.21 0.99 -1.81
N VAL A 8 -2.76 0.60 -3.00
CA VAL A 8 -3.20 1.19 -4.26
C VAL A 8 -4.11 0.16 -4.94
N LEU A 9 -5.38 0.49 -5.09
CA LEU A 9 -6.42 -0.43 -5.56
C LEU A 9 -7.12 0.14 -6.80
N ARG A 10 -7.45 -0.74 -7.74
CA ARG A 10 -8.29 -0.42 -8.91
C ARG A 10 -9.58 -1.23 -8.82
N PRO A 11 -10.69 -0.65 -8.32
CA PRO A 11 -11.99 -1.32 -8.39
C PRO A 11 -12.38 -1.53 -9.87
N LEU A 12 -13.02 -2.65 -10.18
CA LEU A 12 -13.51 -2.98 -11.53
C LEU A 12 -14.99 -2.64 -11.69
N ALA A 13 -15.72 -2.54 -10.59
CA ALA A 13 -17.10 -2.10 -10.54
C ALA A 13 -17.39 -1.22 -9.32
N ASP A 14 -18.51 -0.50 -9.38
CA ASP A 14 -18.96 0.37 -8.29
C ASP A 14 -19.19 -0.43 -6.99
N GLY A 15 -18.78 0.17 -5.87
CA GLY A 15 -18.91 -0.44 -4.54
C GLY A 15 -17.92 -1.56 -4.22
N GLU A 16 -17.10 -2.03 -5.18
CA GLU A 16 -16.14 -3.11 -4.94
C GLU A 16 -15.07 -2.75 -3.92
N MET A 17 -14.59 -1.50 -3.93
CA MET A 17 -13.60 -1.03 -2.97
C MET A 17 -14.12 -1.17 -1.53
N SER A 18 -15.37 -0.77 -1.27
CA SER A 18 -15.96 -0.88 0.06
C SER A 18 -16.17 -2.34 0.48
N ARG A 19 -16.65 -3.20 -0.43
CA ARG A 19 -16.79 -4.64 -0.19
C ARG A 19 -15.44 -5.30 0.10
N PHE A 20 -14.42 -4.98 -0.69
CA PHE A 20 -13.06 -5.48 -0.51
C PHE A 20 -12.48 -5.07 0.84
N MET A 21 -12.55 -3.79 1.19
CA MET A 21 -12.03 -3.30 2.47
C MET A 21 -12.80 -3.85 3.67
N ALA A 22 -14.11 -4.05 3.55
CA ALA A 22 -14.91 -4.72 4.58
C ALA A 22 -14.48 -6.18 4.78
N TRP A 23 -14.24 -6.91 3.68
CA TRP A 23 -13.75 -8.28 3.74
C TRP A 23 -12.34 -8.36 4.35
N VAL A 24 -11.38 -7.54 3.90
CA VAL A 24 -10.02 -7.50 4.46
C VAL A 24 -10.04 -7.16 5.94
N GLY A 25 -10.74 -6.08 6.33
CA GLY A 25 -10.80 -5.64 7.72
C GLY A 25 -11.48 -6.68 8.63
N GLY A 26 -12.63 -7.19 8.22
CA GLY A 26 -13.37 -8.19 8.99
C GLY A 26 -12.60 -9.49 9.16
N THR A 27 -12.07 -10.05 8.06
CA THR A 27 -11.29 -11.30 8.13
C THR A 27 -10.01 -11.14 8.94
N HIS A 28 -9.30 -10.01 8.81
CA HIS A 28 -8.13 -9.74 9.63
C HIS A 28 -8.49 -9.66 11.12
N THR A 29 -9.52 -8.90 11.49
CA THR A 29 -9.97 -8.78 12.89
C THR A 29 -10.36 -10.14 13.47
N MET A 30 -11.13 -10.95 12.74
CA MET A 30 -11.50 -12.30 13.18
C MET A 30 -10.28 -13.18 13.40
N ARG A 31 -9.32 -13.17 12.46
CA ARG A 31 -8.09 -13.96 12.56
C ARG A 31 -7.18 -13.48 13.68
N TYR A 32 -7.12 -12.17 13.90
CA TYR A 32 -6.37 -11.57 15.00
C TYR A 32 -6.91 -12.06 16.35
N HIS A 33 -8.22 -11.99 16.57
CA HIS A 33 -8.84 -12.47 17.80
C HIS A 33 -8.64 -13.97 18.01
N ALA A 34 -8.80 -14.76 16.95
CA ALA A 34 -8.56 -16.20 17.01
C ALA A 34 -7.09 -16.55 17.33
N HIS A 35 -6.13 -15.83 16.75
CA HIS A 35 -4.70 -16.08 16.95
C HIS A 35 -4.23 -15.69 18.36
N TYR A 36 -4.68 -14.53 18.86
CA TYR A 36 -4.29 -14.02 20.17
C TYR A 36 -5.22 -14.44 21.31
N HIS A 37 -6.22 -15.29 21.03
CA HIS A 37 -7.24 -15.73 22.00
C HIS A 37 -7.90 -14.58 22.76
N THR A 38 -8.14 -13.46 22.08
CA THR A 38 -8.79 -12.28 22.67
C THR A 38 -10.28 -12.29 22.37
N GLY A 39 -11.10 -11.89 23.35
CA GLY A 39 -12.55 -11.70 23.20
C GLY A 39 -12.96 -10.28 23.62
N GLY A 40 -14.18 -9.88 23.23
CA GLY A 40 -14.78 -8.59 23.63
C GLY A 40 -15.05 -7.63 22.46
N MET A 41 -15.44 -6.39 22.81
CA MET A 41 -15.89 -5.35 21.86
C MET A 41 -14.75 -4.39 21.42
N GLY A 42 -13.50 -4.68 21.79
CA GLY A 42 -12.35 -3.83 21.47
C GLY A 42 -12.01 -3.82 19.97
N HIS A 43 -11.85 -2.64 19.39
CA HIS A 43 -11.56 -2.50 17.97
C HIS A 43 -10.07 -2.70 17.65
N VAL A 44 -9.77 -3.59 16.69
CA VAL A 44 -8.41 -3.74 16.12
C VAL A 44 -8.04 -2.51 15.26
N TYR A 45 -9.00 -2.00 14.50
CA TYR A 45 -8.83 -0.80 13.68
C TYR A 45 -9.49 0.40 14.35
N GLN A 46 -8.75 1.50 14.51
CA GLN A 46 -9.24 2.69 15.21
C GLN A 46 -10.16 3.57 14.36
N GLN A 47 -10.05 3.50 13.02
CA GLN A 47 -10.83 4.32 12.10
C GLN A 47 -11.19 3.55 10.83
N ARG A 48 -12.18 4.08 10.08
CA ARG A 48 -12.46 3.66 8.71
C ARG A 48 -11.26 3.90 7.81
N TYR A 49 -11.17 3.13 6.72
CA TYR A 49 -10.18 3.40 5.69
C TYR A 49 -10.43 4.78 5.07
N LYS A 50 -9.35 5.44 4.65
CA LYS A 50 -9.41 6.63 3.82
C LYS A 50 -9.05 6.24 2.39
N SER A 51 -9.78 6.78 1.42
CA SER A 51 -9.57 6.49 0.00
C SER A 51 -9.64 7.78 -0.80
N PHE A 52 -8.75 7.89 -1.78
CA PHE A 52 -8.61 9.07 -2.61
C PHE A 52 -8.41 8.67 -4.06
N PRO A 53 -9.08 9.33 -5.02
CA PRO A 53 -8.89 9.05 -6.43
C PRO A 53 -7.44 9.27 -6.86
N ILE A 54 -6.91 8.33 -7.63
CA ILE A 54 -5.59 8.40 -8.24
C ILE A 54 -5.81 8.51 -9.74
N GLN A 55 -5.10 9.42 -10.40
CA GLN A 55 -5.17 9.57 -11.85
C GLN A 55 -4.21 8.55 -12.48
N ASP A 56 -4.58 8.00 -13.64
CA ASP A 56 -3.80 6.98 -14.36
C ASP A 56 -2.59 7.58 -15.13
N ASP A 57 -2.02 8.68 -14.64
CA ASP A 57 -0.88 9.41 -15.21
C ASP A 57 0.33 9.43 -14.25
N GLU A 58 1.23 10.40 -14.35
CA GLU A 58 2.38 10.55 -13.44
C GLU A 58 1.97 10.61 -11.96
N HIS A 59 0.74 11.03 -11.63
CA HIS A 59 0.20 10.97 -10.28
C HIS A 59 0.20 9.53 -9.73
N PHE A 60 -0.16 8.53 -10.54
CA PHE A 60 -0.10 7.12 -10.16
C PHE A 60 1.32 6.72 -9.75
N LEU A 61 2.34 7.11 -10.52
CA LEU A 61 3.73 6.85 -10.15
C LEU A 61 4.09 7.55 -8.84
N THR A 62 3.73 8.81 -8.65
CA THR A 62 4.01 9.52 -7.39
C THR A 62 3.41 8.79 -6.19
N VAL A 63 2.17 8.30 -6.29
CA VAL A 63 1.51 7.55 -5.21
C VAL A 63 2.15 6.18 -4.99
N CYS A 64 2.43 5.41 -6.05
CA CYS A 64 3.14 4.13 -5.91
C CYS A 64 4.50 4.30 -5.25
N ARG A 65 5.27 5.32 -5.66
CA ARG A 65 6.57 5.65 -5.07
C ARG A 65 6.43 5.99 -3.59
N TYR A 66 5.41 6.77 -3.22
CA TYR A 66 5.13 7.10 -1.83
C TYR A 66 4.83 5.87 -0.98
N VAL A 67 3.96 4.98 -1.48
CA VAL A 67 3.56 3.75 -0.78
C VAL A 67 4.76 2.82 -0.59
N GLU A 68 5.52 2.56 -1.65
CA GLU A 68 6.68 1.67 -1.60
C GLU A 68 7.85 2.24 -0.77
N ARG A 69 7.99 3.58 -0.69
CA ARG A 69 9.01 4.27 0.12
C ARG A 69 8.63 4.38 1.60
N ASN A 70 7.36 4.17 1.99
CA ASN A 70 6.86 4.56 3.30
C ASN A 70 7.67 3.95 4.47
N ALA A 71 8.05 2.67 4.36
CA ALA A 71 8.85 2.00 5.38
C ALA A 71 10.27 2.58 5.54
N LEU A 72 10.92 2.92 4.42
CA LEU A 72 12.20 3.62 4.41
C LEU A 72 12.08 5.01 5.04
N ARG A 73 11.04 5.77 4.67
CA ARG A 73 10.76 7.09 5.26
C ARG A 73 10.50 7.01 6.77
N ALA A 74 9.88 5.94 7.25
CA ALA A 74 9.64 5.67 8.67
C ALA A 74 10.87 5.15 9.42
N GLY A 75 12.02 4.98 8.75
CA GLY A 75 13.26 4.48 9.36
C GLY A 75 13.22 2.99 9.72
N LEU A 76 12.28 2.22 9.17
CA LEU A 76 12.13 0.79 9.48
C LEU A 76 13.11 -0.10 8.71
N VAL A 77 13.64 0.40 7.60
CA VAL A 77 14.57 -0.30 6.69
C VAL A 77 15.61 0.68 6.14
N LYS A 78 16.74 0.15 5.67
CA LYS A 78 17.82 0.96 5.06
C LYS A 78 17.56 1.24 3.58
N HIS A 79 16.94 0.31 2.88
CA HIS A 79 16.48 0.47 1.50
C HIS A 79 15.00 0.14 1.38
N ALA A 80 14.29 0.79 0.46
CA ALA A 80 12.85 0.61 0.30
C ALA A 80 12.47 -0.84 -0.08
N GLU A 81 13.33 -1.50 -0.86
CA GLU A 81 13.15 -2.90 -1.23
C GLU A 81 13.35 -3.89 -0.08
N ASP A 82 13.98 -3.51 1.04
CA ASP A 82 14.19 -4.43 2.16
C ASP A 82 12.88 -4.70 2.92
N TRP A 83 11.84 -3.92 2.66
CA TRP A 83 10.54 -4.07 3.29
C TRP A 83 9.75 -5.23 2.67
N LEU A 84 9.80 -6.40 3.30
CA LEU A 84 9.18 -7.64 2.82
C LEU A 84 7.67 -7.54 2.51
N TRP A 85 6.99 -6.57 3.14
CA TRP A 85 5.55 -6.39 3.04
C TRP A 85 5.14 -5.26 2.07
N CYS A 86 5.95 -4.95 1.04
CA CYS A 86 5.57 -4.02 -0.04
C CYS A 86 5.68 -4.67 -1.43
N SER A 87 5.04 -4.01 -2.40
CA SER A 87 5.11 -4.41 -3.81
C SER A 87 6.51 -4.29 -4.40
N LEU A 88 7.34 -3.33 -3.98
CA LEU A 88 8.71 -3.18 -4.49
C LEU A 88 9.55 -4.43 -4.22
N TRP A 89 9.57 -4.90 -2.97
CA TRP A 89 10.23 -6.16 -2.61
C TRP A 89 9.70 -7.29 -3.51
N ARG A 90 8.38 -7.40 -3.63
CA ARG A 90 7.73 -8.44 -4.42
C ARG A 90 8.16 -8.44 -5.89
N TRP A 91 8.25 -7.27 -6.53
CA TRP A 91 8.64 -7.16 -7.93
C TRP A 91 10.09 -7.54 -8.20
N LEU A 92 10.95 -7.43 -7.19
CA LEU A 92 12.38 -7.74 -7.32
C LEU A 92 12.67 -9.22 -7.05
N GLN A 93 11.70 -10.00 -6.58
CA GLN A 93 11.88 -11.43 -6.38
C GLN A 93 11.95 -12.16 -7.72
N ALA A 94 12.98 -13.00 -7.90
CA ALA A 94 13.18 -13.80 -9.11
C ALA A 94 12.07 -14.83 -9.36
N ARG A 95 11.34 -15.24 -8.31
CA ARG A 95 10.27 -16.24 -8.41
C ARG A 95 8.90 -15.57 -8.40
N PRO A 96 8.09 -15.74 -9.46
CA PRO A 96 6.71 -15.30 -9.40
C PRO A 96 5.97 -16.10 -8.32
N PRO A 97 5.09 -15.47 -7.56
CA PRO A 97 4.30 -16.22 -6.58
C PRO A 97 3.32 -17.19 -7.20
N GLN A 98 2.90 -18.11 -6.35
CA GLN A 98 1.76 -18.99 -6.62
C GLN A 98 0.44 -18.23 -6.76
N LEU A 99 0.32 -17.04 -6.16
CA LEU A 99 -0.84 -16.15 -6.28
C LEU A 99 -0.43 -14.80 -6.85
N SER A 100 -1.09 -14.38 -7.93
CA SER A 100 -0.95 -13.04 -8.49
C SER A 100 -1.58 -12.01 -7.55
N LEU A 101 -0.79 -11.47 -6.63
CA LEU A 101 -1.23 -10.44 -5.68
C LEU A 101 -1.23 -9.03 -6.28
N LEU A 102 -0.54 -8.83 -7.39
CA LEU A 102 -0.32 -7.51 -7.99
C LEU A 102 -0.92 -7.47 -9.40
N SER A 103 -1.77 -6.49 -9.66
CA SER A 103 -2.25 -6.20 -11.01
C SER A 103 -1.16 -5.51 -11.84
N SER A 104 -1.29 -5.58 -13.16
CA SER A 104 -0.52 -4.71 -14.05
C SER A 104 -0.82 -3.25 -13.75
N TRP A 105 0.19 -2.39 -13.94
CA TRP A 105 0.02 -0.95 -13.81
C TRP A 105 -0.71 -0.38 -15.04
N PRO A 106 -1.48 0.70 -14.89
CA PRO A 106 -2.12 1.38 -16.03
C PRO A 106 -1.09 2.06 -16.95
N ILE A 107 0.11 2.33 -16.42
CA ILE A 107 1.23 2.93 -17.13
C ILE A 107 2.52 2.12 -16.92
N SER A 108 3.42 2.19 -17.89
CA SER A 108 4.69 1.49 -17.86
C SER A 108 5.54 1.93 -16.67
N ARG A 109 6.08 0.94 -15.95
CA ARG A 109 7.05 1.21 -14.89
C ARG A 109 8.37 1.69 -15.49
N GLN A 110 8.91 2.76 -14.92
CA GLN A 110 10.22 3.29 -15.31
C GLN A 110 11.32 2.27 -15.01
N SER A 111 12.30 2.11 -15.91
CA SER A 111 13.38 1.10 -15.76
C SER A 111 14.24 1.33 -14.52
N ASN A 112 14.39 2.58 -14.08
CA ASN A 112 15.13 2.98 -12.88
C ASN A 112 14.25 3.08 -11.61
N TRP A 113 13.07 2.45 -11.59
CA TRP A 113 12.09 2.59 -10.52
C TRP A 113 12.65 2.35 -9.12
N LYS A 114 13.41 1.27 -8.94
CA LYS A 114 14.07 0.92 -7.67
C LYS A 114 14.92 2.09 -7.13
N ALA A 115 15.73 2.70 -8.00
CA ALA A 115 16.57 3.82 -7.62
C ALA A 115 15.72 5.05 -7.25
N LYS A 116 14.66 5.32 -8.03
CA LYS A 116 13.71 6.43 -7.77
C LYS A 116 13.01 6.28 -6.42
N VAL A 117 12.54 5.08 -6.04
CA VAL A 117 11.90 4.84 -4.74
C VAL A 117 12.87 5.09 -3.57
N ASN A 118 14.16 4.79 -3.75
CA ASN A 118 15.19 5.03 -2.73
C ASN A 118 15.63 6.50 -2.60
N GLN A 119 15.33 7.36 -3.57
CA GLN A 119 15.56 8.81 -3.47
C GLN A 119 14.50 9.51 -2.63
N ALA A 120 14.87 10.59 -1.94
CA ALA A 120 13.92 11.45 -1.22
C ALA A 120 12.82 11.97 -2.16
N LEU A 121 11.59 12.02 -1.65
CA LEU A 121 10.47 12.67 -2.34
C LEU A 121 10.65 14.18 -2.17
N GLY A 122 10.54 14.94 -3.26
CA GLY A 122 10.55 16.40 -3.19
C GLY A 122 9.27 16.95 -2.57
N ASP A 123 9.29 18.20 -2.12
CA ASP A 123 8.12 18.84 -1.48
C ASP A 123 6.88 18.85 -2.37
N LYS A 124 7.07 19.03 -3.69
CA LYS A 124 5.98 18.97 -4.67
C LYS A 124 5.33 17.58 -4.75
N GLU A 125 6.11 16.52 -4.63
CA GLU A 125 5.60 15.15 -4.65
C GLU A 125 4.86 14.81 -3.36
N LEU A 126 5.39 15.26 -2.22
CA LEU A 126 4.73 15.11 -0.92
C LEU A 126 3.41 15.88 -0.88
N GLU A 127 3.38 17.07 -1.45
CA GLU A 127 2.18 17.90 -1.54
C GLU A 127 1.12 17.27 -2.45
N ALA A 128 1.52 16.71 -3.59
CA ALA A 128 0.62 15.96 -4.47
C ALA A 128 -0.03 14.77 -3.74
N VAL A 129 0.73 14.03 -2.94
CA VAL A 129 0.19 12.92 -2.13
C VAL A 129 -0.70 13.43 -1.00
N ARG A 130 -0.35 14.54 -0.35
CA ARG A 130 -1.12 15.13 0.76
C ARG A 130 -2.46 15.70 0.35
N ARG A 131 -2.54 16.35 -0.82
CA ARG A 131 -3.81 16.80 -1.41
C ARG A 131 -4.75 15.63 -1.70
N SER A 132 -4.16 14.47 -1.99
CA SER A 132 -4.85 13.20 -2.14
C SER A 132 -4.91 12.42 -0.82
N ALA A 133 -4.74 13.03 0.36
CA ALA A 133 -4.80 12.36 1.67
C ALA A 133 -5.57 13.13 2.77
N GLN A 134 -5.99 14.37 2.47
CA GLN A 134 -6.81 15.23 3.36
C GLN A 134 -8.30 15.01 3.14
#